data_AF-A0A9P7FH66-F1
#
_entry.id   AF-A0A9P7FH66-F1
#
_cell.length_a   1.000
_cell.length_b   1.000
_cell.length_c   1.000
_cell.angle_alpha   90.00
_cell.angle_beta   90.00
_cell.angle_gamma   90.00
#
_symmetry.space_group_name_H-M   'P 1'
#
loop_
_entity.id
_entity.type
_entity.pdbx_description
1 polymer ?
#
loop_
_entity_poly.entity_id
_entity_poly.type
_entity_poly.pdbx_seq_one_letter_code
_entity_poly.pdbx_strand_id
1 'polypeptide(L)' 'MYVVTPTTTGDDVPDISIIHVDCIFCVAHLIPVYGLDFIPKISPHNSYDMFSSYYVNRYADHHAFEIA' A
#
# COMPACT_ATOMS: atom_id res chain seq x y z
N MET A 1 10.00 -6.03 9.07
CA MET A 1 9.00 -5.91 7.98
C MET A 1 7.66 -6.27 8.58
N TYR A 2 6.64 -5.47 8.33
CA TYR A 2 5.30 -5.67 8.89
C TYR A 2 4.35 -6.07 7.76
N VAL A 3 3.33 -6.86 8.08
CA VAL A 3 2.21 -7.12 7.19
C VAL A 3 1.08 -6.19 7.59
N VAL A 4 0.53 -5.46 6.64
CA VAL A 4 -0.60 -4.55 6.82
C VAL A 4 -1.74 -4.93 5.88
N THR A 5 -2.97 -4.57 6.27
CA THR A 5 -4.18 -4.69 5.45
C THR A 5 -4.82 -3.30 5.33
N PRO A 6 -5.47 -2.98 4.21
CA PRO A 6 -6.27 -1.76 4.10
C PRO A 6 -7.33 -1.69 5.20
N THR A 7 -7.59 -0.49 5.71
CA THR A 7 -8.68 -0.25 6.65
C THR A 7 -10.00 -0.17 5.89
N THR A 8 -11.05 -0.76 6.47
CA THR A 8 -12.42 -0.67 5.99
C THR A 8 -13.29 0.02 7.03
N THR A 9 -14.33 0.71 6.57
CA THR A 9 -15.40 1.21 7.44
C THR A 9 -16.36 0.07 7.82
N GLY A 10 -17.47 0.39 8.50
CA GLY A 10 -18.61 -0.54 8.53
C GLY A 10 -19.00 -0.96 7.11
N ASP A 11 -19.49 -2.19 6.97
CA ASP A 11 -19.95 -2.80 5.71
C ASP A 11 -18.85 -3.10 4.66
N ASP A 12 -17.60 -3.34 5.08
CA ASP A 12 -16.46 -3.73 4.23
C ASP A 12 -16.09 -2.73 3.11
N VAL A 13 -16.52 -1.48 3.25
CA VAL A 13 -16.16 -0.40 2.31
C VAL A 13 -14.75 0.12 2.63
N PRO A 14 -13.88 0.34 1.62
CA PRO A 14 -12.55 0.92 1.85
C PRO A 14 -12.62 2.28 2.54
N ASP A 15 -11.82 2.45 3.60
CA ASP A 15 -11.66 3.74 4.26
C ASP A 15 -10.67 4.61 3.46
N ILE A 16 -11.21 5.58 2.71
CA ILE A 16 -10.46 6.42 1.78
C ILE A 16 -10.57 7.88 2.21
N SER A 17 -9.44 8.57 2.24
CA SER A 17 -9.34 10.01 2.53
C SER A 17 -8.57 10.75 1.44
N ILE A 18 -8.95 12.00 1.18
CA ILE A 18 -8.21 12.91 0.29
C ILE A 18 -7.32 13.80 1.16
N ILE A 19 -6.01 13.72 0.95
CA ILE A 19 -5.01 14.53 1.68
C ILE A 19 -4.26 15.44 0.72
N HIS A 20 -3.74 16.57 1.24
CA HIS A 20 -2.81 17.39 0.48
C HIS A 20 -1.47 16.67 0.35
N VAL A 21 -0.82 16.77 -0.81
CA VAL A 21 0.45 16.06 -1.08
C VAL A 21 1.57 16.48 -0.12
N ASP A 22 1.58 17.73 0.33
CA ASP A 22 2.55 18.24 1.33
C ASP A 22 2.38 17.60 2.71
N CYS A 23 1.26 16.93 2.99
CA CYS A 23 1.07 16.17 4.23
C CYS A 23 1.72 14.77 4.17
N ILE A 24 2.23 14.34 3.02
CA ILE A 24 2.91 13.05 2.87
C ILE A 24 4.32 13.16 3.47
N PHE A 25 4.49 12.59 4.67
CA PHE A 25 5.77 12.60 5.37
C PHE A 25 6.83 11.73 4.67
N CYS A 26 6.43 10.54 4.20
CA CYS A 26 7.28 9.67 3.42
C CYS A 26 6.43 8.74 2.55
N VAL A 27 6.99 8.28 1.43
CA VAL A 27 6.41 7.19 0.63
C VAL A 27 6.90 5.86 1.18
N ALA A 28 6.02 4.85 1.14
CA ALA A 28 6.37 3.47 1.42
C ALA A 28 6.07 2.60 0.20
N HIS A 29 6.98 1.70 -0.15
CA HIS A 29 6.72 0.68 -1.15
C HIS A 29 5.84 -0.42 -0.54
N LEU A 30 4.65 -0.60 -1.12
CA LEU A 30 3.77 -1.71 -0.77
C LEU A 30 4.09 -2.90 -1.67
N ILE A 31 4.56 -4.00 -1.07
CA ILE A 31 4.78 -5.25 -1.79
C ILE A 31 3.62 -6.19 -1.47
N PRO A 32 2.82 -6.63 -2.46
CA PRO A 32 1.71 -7.54 -2.20
C PRO A 32 2.14 -8.87 -1.57
N VAL A 33 1.29 -9.42 -0.71
CA VAL A 33 1.40 -10.81 -0.27
C VAL A 33 0.75 -11.70 -1.33
N TYR A 34 1.55 -12.33 -2.18
CA TYR A 34 1.08 -12.98 -3.41
C TYR A 34 0.32 -14.31 -3.24
N GLY A 35 0.45 -14.99 -2.09
CA GLY A 35 -0.18 -16.30 -1.90
C GLY A 35 0.34 -17.37 -2.86
N LEU A 36 -0.48 -18.39 -3.13
CA LEU A 36 -0.15 -19.51 -4.04
C LEU A 36 -0.94 -19.46 -5.34
N ASP A 37 -1.89 -18.53 -5.46
CA ASP A 37 -2.79 -18.44 -6.59
C ASP A 37 -2.13 -17.75 -7.79
N PHE A 38 -2.66 -18.04 -8.99
CA PHE A 38 -2.21 -17.38 -10.21
C PHE A 38 -2.60 -15.89 -10.19
N ILE A 39 -1.62 -15.01 -10.42
CA ILE A 39 -1.85 -13.58 -10.52
C ILE A 39 -2.36 -13.26 -11.94
N PRO A 40 -3.58 -12.74 -12.10
CA PRO A 40 -4.11 -12.37 -13.41
C PRO A 40 -3.34 -11.18 -13.98
N LYS A 41 -3.57 -10.86 -15.27
CA LYS A 41 -2.98 -9.67 -15.88
C LYS A 41 -3.48 -8.41 -15.17
N ILE A 42 -2.58 -7.75 -14.44
CA ILE A 42 -2.84 -6.49 -13.74
C ILE A 42 -2.35 -5.30 -14.55
N SER A 43 -3.03 -4.17 -14.41
CA SER A 43 -2.59 -2.88 -14.95
C SER A 43 -1.94 -2.05 -13.84
N PRO A 44 -1.02 -1.13 -14.16
CA PRO A 44 -0.37 -0.32 -13.12
C PRO A 44 -1.34 0.49 -12.23
N HIS A 45 -2.51 0.87 -12.75
CA HIS A 45 -3.49 1.68 -12.02
C HIS A 45 -4.41 0.88 -11.10
N ASN A 46 -4.46 -0.46 -11.21
CA ASN A 46 -5.33 -1.32 -10.40
C ASN A 46 -4.54 -2.41 -9.65
N SER A 47 -3.21 -2.37 -9.67
CA SER A 47 -2.37 -3.41 -9.08
C SER A 47 -2.57 -3.55 -7.57
N TYR A 48 -2.92 -2.47 -6.87
CA TYR A 48 -3.18 -2.49 -5.42
C TYR A 48 -4.62 -2.86 -5.05
N ASP A 49 -5.53 -2.96 -6.02
CA ASP A 49 -6.90 -3.41 -5.72
C ASP A 49 -6.99 -4.95 -5.70
N MET A 50 -5.95 -5.61 -6.21
CA MET A 50 -5.93 -7.07 -6.44
C MET A 50 -5.45 -7.89 -5.24
N PHE A 51 -4.95 -7.25 -4.17
CA PHE A 51 -4.37 -7.93 -3.03
C PHE A 51 -4.92 -7.41 -1.71
N SER A 52 -5.07 -8.31 -0.73
CA SER A 52 -5.67 -8.00 0.58
C SER A 52 -4.66 -7.52 1.62
N SER A 53 -3.37 -7.81 1.42
CA SER A 53 -2.32 -7.48 2.39
C SER A 53 -0.98 -7.19 1.72
N TYR A 54 -0.17 -6.41 2.43
CA TYR A 54 1.07 -5.85 1.92
C TYR A 54 2.19 -5.94 2.95
N TYR A 55 3.40 -6.20 2.49
CA TYR A 55 4.60 -6.00 3.27
C TYR A 55 4.99 -4.53 3.23
N VAL A 56 5.23 -3.96 4.41
CA VAL A 56 5.79 -2.61 4.60
C VAL A 56 7.10 -2.74 5.35
N ASN A 57 8.14 -2.11 4.81
CA ASN A 57 9.44 -2.06 5.45
C ASN A 57 9.79 -0.61 5.86
N ARG A 58 9.82 -0.39 7.17
CA ARG A 58 10.18 0.92 7.77
C ARG A 58 11.56 1.44 7.36
N TYR A 59 12.46 0.55 6.93
CA TYR A 59 13.83 0.88 6.57
C TYR A 59 14.09 0.83 5.07
N ALA A 60 13.21 0.24 4.25
CA ALA A 60 13.47 0.16 2.80
C ALA A 60 13.35 1.53 2.14
N ASP A 61 12.40 2.34 2.62
CA ASP A 61 12.01 3.59 1.96
C ASP A 61 12.54 4.83 2.68
N HIS A 62 13.39 4.64 3.69
CA HIS A 62 13.94 5.73 4.49
C HIS A 62 14.86 6.67 3.69
N HIS A 63 15.41 6.22 2.55
CA HIS A 63 16.15 7.05 1.61
C HIS A 63 15.28 7.62 0.46
N ALA A 64 14.00 7.26 0.39
CA ALA A 64 13.13 7.70 -0.70
C ALA A 64 12.60 9.12 -0.52
N PHE A 65 12.60 9.66 0.71
CA PHE A 65 12.20 11.03 1.01
C PHE A 65 13.08 11.58 2.14
N GLU A 66 14.22 12.17 1.77
CA GLU A 66 14.94 13.07 2.67
C GLU A 66 14.26 14.43 2.54
N ILE A 67 13.40 14.79 3.51
CA ILE A 67 12.98 16.18 3.64
C ILE A 67 14.21 16.92 4.16
N ALA A 68 14.80 17.77 3.32
CA ALA A 68 15.88 18.68 3.69
C ALA A 68 15.40 19.72 4.70
#